data_AF-D7FN06-F1
#
_entry.id   AF-D7FN06-F1
#
_cell.length_a   1.000
_cell.length_b   1.000
_cell.length_c   1.000
_cell.angle_alpha   90.00
_cell.angle_beta   90.00
_cell.angle_gamma   90.00
#
_symmetry.space_group_name_H-M   'P 1'
#
loop_
_entity.id
_entity.type
_entity.pdbx_description
1 polymer ?
#
loop_
_entity_poly.entity_id
_entity_poly.type
_entity_poly.pdbx_seq_one_letter_code
_entity_poly.pdbx_strand_id
1 'polypeptide(L)'
;MANNDALDEVNPGDVIELGHGDYWEDLKTTIDGTADMPITIRGAGGTDDRDNVVLRGDGTSSRVFEVKHDYYIIEDFTVNGDAEDDPDRGSGSDSIKELWRDILIYATGIYDFRFE
;
A
#
# COMPACT_ATOMS: atom_id res chain seq x y z
N MET A 1 -3.53 -13.61 4.37
CA MET A 1 -4.75 -13.39 3.56
C MET A 1 -4.58 -12.05 2.89
N ALA A 2 -4.89 -11.97 1.59
CA ALA A 2 -4.59 -10.82 0.74
C ALA A 2 -5.29 -9.55 1.27
N ASN A 3 -4.59 -8.42 1.29
CA ASN A 3 -5.10 -7.16 1.84
C ASN A 3 -6.22 -6.53 1.01
N ASN A 4 -6.36 -6.90 -0.27
CA ASN A 4 -7.50 -6.45 -1.08
C ASN A 4 -8.84 -6.98 -0.53
N ASP A 5 -8.89 -8.20 0.01
CA ASP A 5 -10.11 -8.71 0.66
C ASP A 5 -10.48 -7.85 1.87
N ALA A 6 -9.48 -7.37 2.62
CA ALA A 6 -9.72 -6.48 3.75
C ALA A 6 -10.30 -5.13 3.29
N LEU A 7 -9.75 -4.55 2.21
CA LEU A 7 -10.24 -3.30 1.63
C LEU A 7 -11.65 -3.43 1.05
N ASP A 8 -12.08 -4.59 0.60
CA ASP A 8 -13.45 -4.79 0.10
C ASP A 8 -14.50 -4.86 1.24
N GLU A 9 -14.07 -5.10 2.49
CA GLU A 9 -14.95 -5.30 3.65
C GLU A 9 -14.94 -4.14 4.66
N VAL A 10 -14.03 -3.17 4.53
CA VAL A 10 -13.91 -2.05 5.48
C VAL A 10 -15.14 -1.14 5.53
N ASN A 11 -15.32 -0.50 6.68
CA ASN A 11 -16.27 0.57 6.96
C ASN A 11 -15.54 1.78 7.57
N PRO A 12 -16.12 2.99 7.54
CA PRO A 12 -15.55 4.15 8.21
C PRO A 12 -15.23 3.87 9.69
N GLY A 13 -13.98 4.11 10.10
CA GLY A 13 -13.48 3.83 11.45
C GLY A 13 -12.70 2.53 11.59
N ASP A 14 -12.71 1.66 10.56
CA ASP A 14 -11.96 0.40 10.60
C ASP A 14 -10.45 0.61 10.46
N VAL A 15 -9.69 -0.37 10.97
CA VAL A 15 -8.23 -0.42 10.90
C VAL A 15 -7.82 -1.72 10.20
N ILE A 16 -7.13 -1.59 9.07
CA ILE A 16 -6.41 -2.68 8.40
C ILE A 16 -4.98 -2.68 8.91
N GLU A 17 -4.57 -3.76 9.56
CA GLU A 17 -3.21 -3.95 10.05
C GLU A 17 -2.44 -4.94 9.16
N LEU A 18 -1.35 -4.45 8.56
CA LEU A 18 -0.41 -5.22 7.77
C LEU A 18 0.63 -5.85 8.70
N GLY A 19 0.63 -7.17 8.85
CA GLY A 19 1.69 -7.90 9.55
C GLY A 19 3.08 -7.72 8.93
N HIS A 20 4.12 -8.22 9.59
CA HIS A 20 5.47 -8.18 9.03
C HIS A 20 5.58 -9.03 7.76
N GLY A 21 6.23 -8.50 6.73
CA GLY A 21 6.55 -9.18 5.49
C GLY A 21 6.51 -8.27 4.26
N ASP A 22 6.83 -8.90 3.12
CA ASP A 22 6.66 -8.33 1.79
C ASP A 22 5.27 -8.65 1.23
N TYR A 23 4.57 -7.61 0.80
CA TYR A 23 3.25 -7.69 0.21
C TYR A 23 3.35 -7.45 -1.29
N TRP A 24 3.31 -8.56 -2.04
CA TRP A 24 3.33 -8.60 -3.50
C TRP A 24 1.92 -8.45 -4.09
N GLU A 25 1.24 -7.38 -3.70
CA GLU A 25 -0.10 -7.05 -4.18
C GLU A 25 -0.22 -5.54 -4.41
N ASP A 26 -1.08 -5.13 -5.33
CA ASP A 26 -1.46 -3.72 -5.47
C ASP A 26 -2.62 -3.40 -4.52
N LEU A 27 -2.56 -2.24 -3.84
CA LEU A 27 -3.66 -1.78 -2.97
C LEU A 27 -4.51 -0.71 -3.64
N LYS A 28 -5.82 -0.78 -3.43
CA LYS A 28 -6.75 0.25 -3.90
C LYS A 28 -7.88 0.48 -2.90
N THR A 29 -8.01 1.70 -2.41
CA THR A 29 -9.15 2.11 -1.56
C THR A 29 -10.49 1.92 -2.28
N THR A 30 -11.55 1.55 -1.55
CA THR A 30 -12.85 1.12 -2.11
C THR A 30 -14.03 2.00 -1.70
N ILE A 31 -13.95 2.65 -0.53
CA ILE A 31 -14.98 3.52 0.04
C ILE A 31 -14.36 4.71 0.76
N ASP A 32 -15.12 5.78 0.97
CA ASP A 32 -14.72 6.93 1.79
C ASP A 32 -14.81 6.60 3.28
N GLY A 33 -13.84 7.09 4.06
CA GLY A 33 -14.01 7.29 5.50
C GLY A 33 -14.81 8.57 5.78
N THR A 34 -14.81 9.01 7.03
CA THR A 34 -15.36 10.33 7.41
C THR A 34 -14.38 11.07 8.32
N ALA A 35 -14.56 12.38 8.47
CA ALA A 35 -13.71 13.19 9.35
C ALA A 35 -13.64 12.66 10.79
N ASP A 36 -14.74 12.13 11.31
CA ASP A 36 -14.83 11.58 12.66
C ASP A 36 -14.47 10.09 12.74
N MET A 37 -14.50 9.39 11.60
CA MET A 37 -14.24 7.95 11.50
C MET A 37 -13.41 7.68 10.24
N PRO A 38 -12.11 8.04 10.24
CA PRO A 38 -11.23 7.72 9.14
C PRO A 38 -10.97 6.21 9.08
N ILE A 39 -10.61 5.71 7.89
CA ILE A 39 -10.17 4.32 7.70
C ILE A 39 -8.65 4.30 7.80
N THR A 40 -8.08 3.43 8.64
CA THR A 40 -6.62 3.38 8.84
C THR A 40 -6.04 2.14 8.16
N ILE A 41 -5.00 2.31 7.35
CA ILE A 41 -4.15 1.23 6.86
C ILE A 41 -2.79 1.43 7.49
N ARG A 42 -2.35 0.48 8.31
CA ARG A 42 -1.08 0.60 9.04
C ARG A 42 -0.24 -0.65 8.99
N GLY A 43 1.07 -0.49 8.98
CA GLY A 43 1.97 -1.60 9.30
C GLY A 43 1.91 -1.97 10.78
N ALA A 44 2.16 -3.23 11.09
CA ALA A 44 2.24 -3.73 12.45
C ALA A 44 3.41 -3.03 13.16
N GLY A 45 3.09 -2.07 14.03
CA GLY A 45 4.04 -1.18 14.68
C GLY A 45 4.51 -1.66 16.05
N GLY A 46 5.81 -1.67 16.25
CA GLY A 46 6.47 -1.85 17.55
C GLY A 46 7.95 -1.44 17.62
N THR A 47 8.59 -1.18 16.48
CA THR A 47 10.00 -0.74 16.37
C THR A 47 10.15 0.20 15.17
N ASP A 48 11.16 1.08 15.17
CA ASP A 48 11.58 1.97 14.04
C ASP A 48 11.89 1.23 12.71
N ASP A 49 11.58 -0.06 12.61
CA ASP A 49 11.93 -0.93 11.51
C ASP A 49 10.76 -1.03 10.53
N ARG A 50 10.41 0.11 9.91
CA ARG A 50 9.43 0.21 8.81
C ARG A 50 9.85 -0.60 7.58
N ASP A 51 11.07 -1.11 7.55
CA ASP A 51 11.56 -2.03 6.53
C ASP A 51 10.99 -3.46 6.70
N ASN A 52 10.28 -3.75 7.81
CA ASN A 52 9.65 -5.06 8.04
C ASN A 52 8.24 -5.20 7.48
N VAL A 53 7.62 -4.12 6.97
CA VAL A 53 6.30 -4.16 6.33
C VAL A 53 6.42 -3.42 5.01
N VAL A 54 6.54 -4.16 3.91
CA VAL A 54 6.87 -3.57 2.60
C VAL A 54 5.81 -3.92 1.58
N LEU A 55 5.08 -2.92 1.09
CA LEU A 55 4.20 -3.04 -0.05
C LEU A 55 4.99 -2.89 -1.35
N ARG A 56 4.94 -3.92 -2.21
CA ARG A 56 5.75 -4.00 -3.43
C ARG A 56 4.98 -3.95 -4.73
N GLY A 57 3.67 -4.17 -4.67
CA GLY A 57 2.83 -4.34 -5.86
C GLY A 57 2.88 -5.76 -6.40
N ASP A 58 2.05 -6.06 -7.40
CA ASP A 58 2.11 -7.33 -8.14
C ASP A 58 2.58 -7.15 -9.60
N GLY A 59 2.75 -5.89 -10.04
CA GLY A 59 3.19 -5.57 -11.39
C GLY A 59 2.11 -5.75 -12.47
N THR A 60 0.87 -6.04 -12.07
CA THR A 60 -0.28 -6.11 -12.97
C THR A 60 -0.91 -4.74 -13.20
N SER A 61 -0.84 -3.84 -12.21
CA SER A 61 -1.17 -2.43 -12.36
C SER A 61 0.07 -1.57 -12.67
N SER A 62 -0.21 -0.34 -13.10
CA SER A 62 0.78 0.74 -13.16
C SER A 62 1.04 1.39 -11.80
N ARG A 63 0.40 0.92 -10.72
CA ARG A 63 0.38 1.60 -9.42
C ARG A 63 0.40 0.58 -8.30
N VAL A 64 1.45 0.61 -7.49
CA VAL A 64 1.57 -0.22 -6.27
C VAL A 64 0.48 0.12 -5.23
N PHE A 65 0.09 1.39 -5.11
CA PHE A 65 -0.96 1.83 -4.19
C PHE A 65 -1.79 2.99 -4.76
N GLU A 66 -3.11 2.85 -4.82
CA GLU A 66 -4.05 3.83 -5.34
C GLU A 66 -5.09 4.30 -4.29
N VAL A 67 -5.03 5.58 -3.91
CA VAL A 67 -5.91 6.20 -2.89
C VAL A 67 -6.93 7.14 -3.55
N LYS A 68 -8.12 6.63 -3.86
CA LYS A 68 -9.19 7.36 -4.58
C LYS A 68 -10.29 7.91 -3.70
N HIS A 69 -10.26 7.59 -2.41
CA HIS A 69 -11.33 7.87 -1.46
C HIS A 69 -10.82 8.76 -0.31
N ASP A 70 -11.75 9.43 0.36
CA ASP A 70 -11.46 10.42 1.40
C ASP A 70 -11.22 9.79 2.79
N TYR A 71 -10.53 10.53 3.66
CA TYR A 71 -10.32 10.21 5.07
C TYR A 71 -9.64 8.85 5.34
N TYR A 72 -8.59 8.54 4.59
CA TYR A 72 -7.66 7.46 4.94
C TYR A 72 -6.49 7.98 5.76
N ILE A 73 -6.09 7.20 6.76
CA ILE A 73 -4.81 7.32 7.46
C ILE A 73 -3.92 6.19 6.97
N ILE A 74 -2.70 6.53 6.54
CA ILE A 74 -1.73 5.61 5.97
C ILE A 74 -0.44 5.78 6.78
N GLU A 75 -0.06 4.78 7.57
CA GLU A 75 1.05 4.92 8.52
C GLU A 75 1.87 3.64 8.72
N ASP A 76 3.13 3.77 9.11
CA ASP A 76 3.98 2.68 9.61
C ASP A 76 4.23 1.47 8.69
N PHE A 77 4.22 1.66 7.38
CA PHE A 77 4.76 0.69 6.42
C PHE A 77 5.51 1.39 5.28
N THR A 78 6.34 0.64 4.57
CA THR A 78 7.11 1.10 3.42
C THR A 78 6.40 0.74 2.13
N VAL A 79 6.37 1.66 1.16
CA VAL A 79 6.02 1.36 -0.24
C VAL A 79 7.31 1.34 -1.05
N ASN A 80 7.65 0.20 -1.63
CA ASN A 80 8.89 0.01 -2.38
C ASN A 80 8.60 -0.69 -3.71
N GLY A 81 8.86 -0.02 -4.84
CA GLY A 81 8.62 -0.56 -6.17
C GLY A 81 9.63 -1.62 -6.62
N ASP A 82 10.61 -1.99 -5.80
CA ASP A 82 11.61 -3.00 -6.13
C ASP A 82 11.00 -4.41 -6.25
N ALA A 83 11.09 -4.95 -7.46
CA ALA A 83 10.59 -6.26 -7.88
C ALA A 83 11.69 -7.29 -8.16
N GLU A 84 12.94 -7.06 -7.73
CA GLU A 84 14.04 -8.02 -7.91
C GLU A 84 13.68 -9.42 -7.37
N ASP A 85 13.10 -9.45 -6.18
CA ASP A 85 12.71 -10.65 -5.43
C ASP A 85 11.24 -11.08 -5.62
N ASP A 86 10.54 -10.55 -6.63
CA ASP A 86 9.14 -10.91 -6.87
C ASP A 86 9.01 -12.41 -7.20
N PRO A 87 8.27 -13.19 -6.38
CA PRO A 87 8.14 -14.65 -6.55
C PRO A 87 7.43 -15.04 -7.85
N ASP A 88 6.59 -14.16 -8.40
CA ASP A 88 5.83 -14.38 -9.62
C ASP A 88 6.51 -13.77 -10.86
N ARG A 89 7.72 -13.19 -10.70
CA ARG A 89 8.50 -12.64 -11.79
C ARG A 89 9.01 -13.74 -12.72
N GLY A 90 8.56 -13.70 -13.97
CA GLY A 90 9.14 -14.53 -15.04
C GLY A 90 10.62 -14.17 -15.28
N SER A 91 11.46 -15.14 -15.69
CA SER A 91 12.91 -14.95 -15.92
C SER A 91 13.28 -14.06 -17.14
N GLY A 92 12.42 -13.12 -17.53
CA GLY A 92 12.69 -12.16 -18.60
C GLY A 92 13.42 -10.91 -18.10
N SER A 93 14.34 -10.39 -18.93
CA SER A 93 15.00 -9.07 -18.90
C SER A 93 15.11 -8.37 -17.53
N ASP A 94 16.26 -8.55 -16.86
CA ASP A 94 16.63 -7.85 -15.61
C ASP A 94 17.08 -6.39 -15.84
N SER A 95 16.45 -5.67 -16.77
CA SER A 95 16.75 -4.25 -16.91
C SER A 95 16.25 -3.53 -15.67
N ILE A 96 17.05 -2.63 -15.07
CA ILE A 96 16.64 -1.89 -13.87
C ILE A 96 15.26 -1.21 -14.05
N LYS A 97 14.90 -0.81 -15.27
CA LYS A 97 13.59 -0.19 -15.55
C LYS A 97 12.41 -1.16 -15.47
N GLU A 98 12.66 -2.47 -15.58
CA GLU A 98 11.66 -3.53 -15.44
C GLU A 98 11.59 -4.05 -13.99
N LEU A 99 12.63 -3.79 -13.19
CA LEU A 99 12.69 -4.16 -11.76
C LEU A 99 12.05 -3.12 -10.84
N TRP A 100 11.89 -1.87 -11.29
CA TRP A 100 11.25 -0.81 -10.50
C TRP A 100 9.83 -0.56 -10.99
N ARG A 101 8.86 -0.68 -10.08
CA ARG A 101 7.45 -0.36 -10.28
C ARG A 101 7.15 1.08 -9.92
N ASP A 102 6.22 1.66 -10.66
CA ASP A 102 5.75 3.01 -10.42
C ASP A 102 4.96 3.08 -9.09
N ILE A 103 5.45 3.92 -8.18
CA ILE A 103 4.72 4.34 -6.99
C ILE A 103 4.01 5.64 -7.33
N LEU A 104 2.69 5.58 -7.49
CA LEU A 104 1.88 6.77 -7.75
C LEU A 104 0.84 6.96 -6.65
N ILE A 105 1.14 7.88 -5.74
CA ILE A 105 0.16 8.37 -4.78
C ILE A 105 -0.68 9.43 -5.50
N TYR A 106 -1.87 9.02 -5.93
CA TYR A 106 -2.90 9.91 -6.46
C TYR A 106 -3.93 10.11 -5.37
N ALA A 107 -4.33 11.35 -5.12
CA ALA A 107 -5.27 11.71 -4.06
C ALA A 107 -6.24 12.78 -4.61
N THR A 108 -7.55 12.57 -4.49
CA THR A 108 -8.62 13.49 -4.96
C THR A 108 -9.54 13.92 -3.82
N GLY A 109 -9.40 15.15 -3.33
CA GLY A 109 -10.01 15.57 -2.06
C GLY A 109 -9.12 16.54 -1.26
N ILE A 110 -9.36 16.64 0.05
CA ILE A 110 -8.54 17.43 0.98
C ILE A 110 -7.52 16.50 1.66
N TYR A 111 -6.22 16.78 1.51
CA TYR A 111 -5.14 15.98 2.08
C TYR A 111 -4.10 16.87 2.79
N ASP A 112 -3.48 16.32 3.84
CA ASP A 112 -2.29 16.88 4.50
C ASP A 112 -1.17 15.83 4.41
N PHE A 113 -0.28 15.97 3.44
CA PHE A 113 0.92 15.12 3.34
C PHE A 113 2.03 15.73 4.18
N ARG A 114 2.40 15.06 5.26
CA ARG A 114 3.57 15.43 6.07
C ARG A 114 4.67 14.40 5.85
N PHE A 115 5.78 14.86 5.29
CA PHE A 115 7.01 14.11 5.22
C PHE A 115 7.89 14.57 6.38
N GLU A 116 8.33 13.64 7.22
CA GLU A 116 9.33 13.88 8.27
C GLU A 116 10.75 13.76 7.71
#